data_AF-A0A7X4Y7Q5-F1
#
_entry.id   AF-A0A7X4Y7Q5-F1
#
_cell.length_a   1.000
_cell.length_b   1.000
_cell.length_c   1.000
_cell.angle_alpha   90.00
_cell.angle_beta   90.00
_cell.angle_gamma   90.00
#
_symmetry.space_group_name_H-M   'P 1'
#
loop_
_entity.id
_entity.type
_entity.pdbx_description
1 polymer ?
#
loop_
_entity_poly.entity_id
_entity_poly.type
_entity_poly.pdbx_seq_one_letter_code
_entity_poly.pdbx_strand_id
1 'polypeptide(L)'
;MRTFVFGGLLATALMAVGCGGPVEQEESLDLGTQKAPLPDCSVSPDDLRNYYSDPGHTDLIGQFGCCSGGLYTWGIKSSPYIDFNASC
;
A
#
# COMPACT_ATOMS: atom_id res chain seq x y z
N MET A 1 49.99 -1.99 47.37
CA MET A 1 50.50 -1.41 46.11
C MET A 1 50.58 -2.50 45.07
N ARG A 2 49.88 -2.33 43.94
CA ARG A 2 50.19 -2.92 42.64
C ARG A 2 49.22 -2.33 41.61
N THR A 3 49.71 -1.29 40.94
CA THR A 3 49.08 -0.62 39.81
C THR A 3 49.31 -1.45 38.55
N PHE A 4 48.27 -1.67 37.75
CA PHE A 4 48.41 -1.95 36.32
C PHE A 4 47.31 -1.22 35.56
N VAL A 5 47.76 -0.49 34.54
CA VAL A 5 47.03 0.43 33.67
C VAL A 5 46.52 -0.34 32.45
N PHE A 6 45.24 -0.19 32.11
CA PHE A 6 44.70 -0.26 30.74
C PHE A 6 43.46 0.66 30.75
N GLY A 7 43.43 1.80 30.07
CA GLY A 7 43.64 1.92 28.64
C GLY A 7 42.30 1.76 27.93
N GLY A 8 41.33 2.62 28.24
CA GLY A 8 39.97 2.59 27.69
C GLY A 8 39.76 3.78 26.77
N LEU A 9 39.86 3.49 25.48
CA LEU A 9 39.67 4.32 24.30
C LEU A 9 38.51 5.33 24.37
N LEU A 10 38.80 6.53 23.88
CA LEU A 10 37.90 7.58 23.41
C LEU A 10 36.63 7.07 22.71
N ALA A 11 35.45 7.32 23.31
CA ALA A 11 34.18 7.30 22.60
C ALA A 11 33.86 8.74 22.14
N THR A 12 34.51 9.16 21.06
CA THR A 12 34.18 10.42 20.39
C THR A 12 32.79 10.32 19.76
N ALA A 13 31.87 11.11 20.31
CA ALA A 13 30.80 11.84 19.64
C ALA A 13 30.20 11.20 18.37
N LEU A 14 29.05 10.55 18.53
CA LEU A 14 28.06 10.40 17.46
C LEU A 14 27.47 11.79 17.15
N MET A 15 28.14 12.56 16.29
CA MET A 15 27.49 13.70 15.64
C MET A 15 26.56 13.14 14.58
N ALA A 16 25.26 13.29 14.85
CA ALA A 16 24.17 13.02 13.95
C ALA A 16 24.43 13.72 12.60
N VAL A 17 24.72 12.94 11.56
CA VAL A 17 24.53 13.41 10.19
C VAL A 17 23.03 13.38 9.96
N GLY A 18 22.39 14.52 10.24
CA GLY A 18 21.07 14.81 9.72
C GLY A 18 21.15 14.82 8.20
N CYS A 19 20.64 13.77 7.56
CA CYS A 19 20.28 13.79 6.15
C CYS A 19 19.03 14.67 5.99
N GLY A 20 19.17 15.96 6.28
CA GLY A 20 18.20 17.00 5.95
C GLY A 20 18.45 17.44 4.53
N GLY A 21 18.12 16.57 3.57
CA GLY A 21 17.94 16.98 2.18
C GLY A 21 16.71 17.90 2.07
N PRO A 22 16.68 18.80 1.08
CA PRO A 22 15.55 19.70 0.89
C PRO A 22 14.25 18.88 0.80
N VAL A 23 13.27 19.22 1.64
CA VAL A 23 11.89 18.77 1.46
C VAL A 23 11.44 19.41 0.16
N GLU A 24 11.47 18.65 -0.94
CA GLU A 24 10.67 18.97 -2.11
C GLU A 24 9.22 19.01 -1.62
N GLN A 25 8.63 20.19 -1.81
CA GLN A 25 7.23 20.45 -1.58
C GLN A 25 6.46 19.37 -2.33
N GLU A 26 5.71 18.54 -1.60
CA GLU A 26 4.87 17.49 -2.15
C GLU A 26 3.84 18.18 -3.03
N GLU A 27 4.17 18.36 -4.31
CA GLU A 27 3.21 18.77 -5.34
C GLU A 27 2.11 17.73 -5.25
N SER A 28 0.95 18.15 -4.77
CA SER A 28 -0.20 17.28 -4.56
C SER A 28 -0.43 16.55 -5.87
N LEU A 29 -0.08 15.26 -5.89
CA LEU A 29 -0.15 14.42 -7.08
C LEU A 29 -1.60 14.54 -7.58
N ASP A 30 -1.82 15.16 -8.74
CA ASP A 30 -3.15 15.26 -9.33
C ASP A 30 -3.57 13.86 -9.79
N LEU A 31 -4.12 13.08 -8.86
CA LEU A 31 -4.59 11.71 -9.08
C LEU A 31 -5.82 11.69 -10.00
N GLY A 32 -6.43 12.84 -10.28
CA GLY A 32 -7.62 12.98 -11.12
C GLY A 32 -7.37 12.73 -12.61
N THR A 33 -6.15 12.97 -13.09
CA THR A 33 -5.78 12.78 -14.51
C THR A 33 -5.10 11.43 -14.79
N GLN A 34 -4.74 10.66 -13.77
CA GLN A 34 -4.08 9.37 -13.94
C GLN A 34 -5.08 8.25 -14.24
N LYS A 35 -5.21 7.90 -15.52
CA LYS A 35 -5.93 6.70 -15.93
C LYS A 35 -4.99 5.50 -15.90
N ALA A 36 -5.03 4.74 -14.80
CA ALA A 36 -4.33 3.45 -14.74
C ALA A 36 -4.91 2.50 -15.82
N PRO A 37 -4.06 1.74 -16.53
CA PRO A 37 -4.53 0.72 -17.45
C PRO A 37 -5.37 -0.32 -16.70
N LEU A 38 -6.47 -0.76 -17.33
CA LEU A 38 -7.30 -1.83 -16.80
C LEU A 38 -6.60 -3.19 -16.99
N PRO A 39 -6.78 -4.15 -16.08
CA PRO A 39 -6.18 -5.47 -16.22
C PRO A 39 -6.77 -6.24 -17.40
N ASP A 40 -5.95 -7.05 -18.07
CA ASP A 40 -6.41 -7.97 -19.12
C ASP A 40 -6.91 -9.27 -18.50
N CYS A 41 -8.22 -9.41 -18.38
CA CYS A 41 -8.84 -10.60 -17.80
C CYS A 41 -8.78 -11.83 -18.71
N SER A 42 -8.38 -11.71 -19.98
CA SER A 42 -8.26 -12.85 -20.90
C SER A 42 -7.12 -13.81 -20.49
N VAL A 43 -6.14 -13.31 -19.74
CA VAL A 43 -4.93 -14.03 -19.32
C VAL A 43 -4.67 -13.94 -17.82
N SER A 44 -5.45 -13.13 -17.09
CA SER A 44 -5.31 -12.96 -15.65
C SER A 44 -6.16 -13.99 -14.90
N PRO A 45 -5.72 -14.47 -13.72
CA PRO A 45 -6.55 -15.32 -12.88
C PRO A 45 -7.76 -14.55 -12.35
N ASP A 46 -8.77 -15.29 -11.92
CA ASP A 46 -9.94 -14.70 -11.25
C ASP A 46 -9.52 -14.08 -9.91
N ASP A 47 -9.85 -12.81 -9.73
CA ASP A 47 -9.43 -12.00 -8.57
C ASP A 47 -10.54 -11.04 -8.09
N LEU A 48 -11.80 -11.32 -8.45
CA LEU A 48 -12.93 -10.44 -8.21
C LEU A 48 -13.07 -10.08 -6.72
N ARG A 49 -12.98 -8.77 -6.45
CA ARG A 49 -13.21 -8.18 -5.13
C ARG A 49 -14.59 -7.54 -5.05
N ASN A 50 -15.33 -7.86 -4.01
CA ASN A 50 -16.59 -7.23 -3.63
C ASN A 50 -16.34 -6.18 -2.55
N TYR A 51 -16.87 -4.97 -2.73
CA TYR A 51 -16.77 -3.89 -1.76
C TYR A 51 -18.14 -3.63 -1.14
N TYR A 52 -18.19 -3.58 0.20
CA TYR A 52 -19.43 -3.42 0.97
C TYR A 52 -19.46 -2.08 1.71
N SER A 53 -20.64 -1.55 2.03
CA SER A 53 -20.76 -0.33 2.85
C SER A 53 -20.61 -0.58 4.35
N ASP A 54 -20.71 -1.84 4.78
CA ASP A 54 -20.73 -2.25 6.18
C ASP A 54 -19.81 -3.44 6.47
N PRO A 55 -19.37 -3.63 7.73
CA PRO A 55 -18.55 -4.78 8.13
C PRO A 55 -19.31 -6.11 8.14
N GLY A 56 -20.65 -6.08 8.02
CA GLY A 56 -21.49 -7.27 7.91
C GLY A 56 -21.55 -7.84 6.50
N HIS A 57 -20.95 -7.16 5.52
CA HIS A 57 -20.98 -7.50 4.10
C HIS A 57 -22.42 -7.67 3.56
N THR A 58 -23.33 -6.79 3.97
CA THR A 58 -24.77 -6.90 3.63
C THR A 58 -25.17 -6.06 2.43
N ASP A 59 -24.46 -4.97 2.16
CA ASP A 59 -24.78 -4.00 1.10
C ASP A 59 -23.58 -3.82 0.16
N LEU A 60 -23.69 -4.39 -1.06
CA LEU A 60 -22.65 -4.38 -2.09
C LEU A 60 -22.65 -3.06 -2.84
N ILE A 61 -21.56 -2.30 -2.71
CA ILE A 61 -21.44 -0.95 -3.28
C ILE A 61 -20.46 -0.87 -4.46
N GLY A 62 -19.71 -1.94 -4.74
CA GLY A 62 -18.79 -1.96 -5.86
C GLY A 62 -18.14 -3.32 -6.08
N GLN A 63 -17.58 -3.50 -7.27
CA GLN A 63 -16.75 -4.66 -7.60
C GLN A 63 -15.56 -4.25 -8.48
N PHE A 64 -14.44 -4.94 -8.28
CA PHE A 64 -13.24 -4.77 -9.10
C PHE A 64 -12.46 -6.08 -9.23
N GLY A 65 -12.18 -6.49 -10.46
CA GLY A 65 -11.31 -7.63 -10.76
C GLY A 65 -11.80 -8.46 -11.93
N CYS A 66 -11.09 -9.53 -12.19
CA CYS A 66 -11.38 -10.50 -13.23
C CYS A 66 -12.24 -11.65 -12.70
N CYS A 67 -13.18 -12.10 -13.53
CA CYS A 67 -14.05 -13.23 -13.24
C CYS A 67 -14.48 -13.91 -14.55
N SER A 68 -14.12 -15.18 -14.73
CA SER A 68 -14.39 -15.96 -15.95
C SER A 68 -13.95 -15.26 -17.24
N GLY A 69 -12.80 -14.57 -17.20
CA GLY A 69 -12.26 -13.82 -18.33
C GLY A 69 -12.82 -12.41 -18.54
N GLY A 70 -13.81 -12.00 -17.74
CA GLY A 70 -14.43 -10.68 -17.80
C GLY A 70 -13.93 -9.72 -16.74
N LEU A 71 -13.75 -8.44 -17.10
CA LEU A 71 -13.43 -7.37 -16.15
C LEU A 71 -14.70 -6.80 -15.52
N TYR A 72 -14.80 -6.89 -14.20
CA TYR A 72 -15.78 -6.20 -13.40
C TYR A 72 -15.15 -4.92 -12.84
N THR A 73 -15.74 -3.77 -13.15
CA THR A 73 -15.27 -2.48 -12.63
C THR A 73 -16.44 -1.51 -12.52
N TRP A 74 -17.03 -1.43 -11.33
CA TRP A 74 -18.15 -0.53 -11.06
C TRP A 74 -18.22 -0.15 -9.58
N GLY A 75 -18.95 0.92 -9.29
CA GLY A 75 -19.26 1.33 -7.92
C GLY A 75 -18.08 1.93 -7.14
N ILE A 76 -18.24 1.97 -5.81
CA ILE A 76 -17.27 2.52 -4.85
C ILE A 76 -16.27 1.44 -4.48
N LYS A 77 -14.99 1.69 -4.76
CA LYS A 77 -13.87 0.74 -4.58
C LYS A 77 -12.90 1.15 -3.47
N SER A 78 -13.31 2.07 -2.61
CA SER A 78 -12.52 2.63 -1.50
C SER A 78 -12.98 2.16 -0.12
N SER A 79 -13.95 1.25 -0.05
CA SER A 79 -14.41 0.70 1.23
C SER A 79 -13.37 -0.22 1.86
N PRO A 80 -13.19 -0.20 3.20
CA PRO A 80 -12.36 -1.16 3.90
C PRO A 80 -13.01 -2.55 4.06
N TYR A 81 -14.31 -2.68 3.78
CA TYR A 81 -15.06 -3.94 3.90
C TYR A 81 -15.06 -4.65 2.56
N ILE A 82 -14.21 -5.67 2.43
CA ILE A 82 -13.89 -6.32 1.16
C ILE A 82 -13.92 -7.84 1.35
N ASP A 83 -14.57 -8.54 0.42
CA ASP A 83 -14.44 -10.00 0.26
C ASP A 83 -13.94 -10.35 -1.14
N PHE A 84 -13.28 -11.51 -1.24
CA PHE A 84 -12.88 -12.11 -2.51
C PHE A 84 -13.95 -13.11 -2.96
N ASN A 85 -14.47 -12.94 -4.17
CA ASN A 85 -15.42 -13.87 -4.75
C ASN A 85 -14.66 -15.07 -5.35
N ALA A 86 -14.50 -16.12 -4.55
CA ALA A 86 -13.84 -17.37 -4.95
C ALA A 86 -14.70 -18.27 -5.87
N SER A 87 -15.93 -17.87 -6.19
CA SER A 87 -16.83 -18.59 -7.11
C SER A 87 -16.94 -17.92 -8.48
N CYS A 88 -16.09 -16.92 -8.71
CA CYS A 88 -15.55 -16.71 -10.05
C CYS A 88 -14.72 -17.94 -10.46
#